data_AF-A0A5C0AV96-F1
#
_entry.id   AF-A0A5C0AV96-F1
#
_cell.length_a   1.000
_cell.length_b   1.000
_cell.length_c   1.000
_cell.angle_alpha   90.00
_cell.angle_beta   90.00
_cell.angle_gamma   90.00
#
_symmetry.space_group_name_H-M   'P 1'
#
loop_
_entity.id
_entity.type
_entity.pdbx_description
1 polymer ?
#
loop_
_entity_poly.entity_id
_entity_poly.type
_entity_poly.pdbx_seq_one_letter_code
_entity_poly.pdbx_strand_id
1 'polypeptide(L)'
;MNSTITATGPRQLDGRWRVSAPREEMVVLRGVPVFKTSFLLDDARRLSFVEHGELACRLSLGDFVYPAGTEIESADGDWRTRAPDAWMFITTANRQALRKSEAVAGGDWVVQSLDGRLHDVIPAAQTRRPFARFKTEGVREPRPPSPEASCGEMMSSMPATTLAPQVPTLQ
;
A
#
# COMPACT_ATOMS: atom_id res chain seq x y z
N MET A 1 5.15 9.35 -24.88
CA MET A 1 4.22 10.42 -24.46
C MET A 1 4.50 10.70 -23.00
N ASN A 2 4.88 11.93 -22.65
CA ASN A 2 5.17 12.34 -21.26
C ASN A 2 3.85 12.62 -20.54
N SER A 3 3.46 11.73 -19.64
CA SER A 3 2.28 11.93 -18.79
C SER A 3 2.69 12.75 -17.56
N THR A 4 2.25 14.00 -17.51
CA THR A 4 2.40 14.89 -16.35
C THR A 4 1.48 14.40 -15.23
N ILE A 5 2.08 13.97 -14.11
CA ILE A 5 1.35 13.56 -12.90
C ILE A 5 0.72 14.81 -12.27
N THR A 6 -0.61 14.88 -12.24
CA THR A 6 -1.33 15.90 -11.46
C THR A 6 -1.71 15.28 -10.12
N ALA A 7 -0.73 15.15 -9.22
CA ALA A 7 -1.01 14.90 -7.82
C ALA A 7 -1.59 16.18 -7.21
N THR A 8 -2.67 16.09 -6.44
CA THR A 8 -3.05 17.19 -5.55
C THR A 8 -1.90 17.36 -4.57
N GLY A 9 -1.17 18.47 -4.71
CA GLY A 9 0.17 18.66 -4.15
C GLY A 9 0.26 18.44 -2.64
N PRO A 10 1.46 18.14 -2.13
CA PRO A 10 1.62 17.69 -0.77
C PRO A 10 1.28 18.80 0.23
N ARG A 11 0.44 18.51 1.24
CA ARG A 11 0.14 19.45 2.35
C ARG A 11 1.06 19.19 3.52
N GLN A 12 1.65 20.25 4.09
CA GLN A 12 2.51 20.13 5.26
C GLN A 12 1.66 20.03 6.55
N LEU A 13 1.89 18.99 7.35
CA LEU A 13 1.27 18.69 8.64
C LEU A 13 2.39 18.44 9.65
N ASP A 14 2.65 19.36 10.58
CA ASP A 14 3.67 19.21 11.63
C ASP A 14 5.03 18.71 11.10
N GLY A 15 5.54 19.31 10.03
CA GLY A 15 6.80 18.89 9.37
C GLY A 15 6.68 17.71 8.39
N ARG A 16 5.54 17.02 8.36
CA ARG A 16 5.30 15.92 7.41
C ARG A 16 4.55 16.38 6.18
N TRP A 17 4.78 15.74 5.05
CA TRP A 17 4.13 16.05 3.79
C TRP A 17 3.08 14.97 3.48
N ARG A 18 1.81 15.35 3.50
CA ARG A 18 0.73 14.47 3.11
C ARG A 18 0.58 14.47 1.59
N VAL A 19 0.69 13.29 0.98
CA VAL A 19 0.48 13.05 -0.45
C VAL A 19 -0.78 12.21 -0.61
N SER A 20 -1.63 12.57 -1.56
CA SER A 20 -2.77 11.74 -1.98
C SER A 20 -2.69 11.50 -3.48
N ALA A 21 -2.57 10.25 -3.87
CA ALA A 21 -2.56 9.87 -5.27
C ALA A 21 -4.00 9.82 -5.81
N PRO A 22 -4.24 10.24 -7.07
CA PRO A 22 -5.50 9.99 -7.76
C PRO A 22 -5.90 8.51 -7.68
N ARG A 23 -7.21 8.22 -7.63
CA ARG A 23 -7.74 6.86 -7.41
C ARG A 23 -7.22 5.82 -8.40
N GLU A 24 -7.02 6.22 -9.65
CA GLU A 24 -6.61 5.34 -10.75
C GLU A 24 -5.09 5.25 -10.89
N GLU A 25 -4.34 6.04 -10.11
CA GLU A 25 -2.89 6.08 -10.20
C GLU A 25 -2.26 5.08 -9.24
N MET A 26 -1.38 4.24 -9.79
CA MET A 26 -0.62 3.26 -9.02
C MET A 26 0.65 3.90 -8.48
N VAL A 27 0.92 3.69 -7.19
CA VAL A 27 2.15 4.12 -6.53
C VAL A 27 2.85 2.90 -5.94
N VAL A 28 4.18 2.88 -5.94
CA VAL A 28 4.96 1.82 -5.29
C VAL A 28 5.46 2.32 -3.94
N LEU A 29 4.91 1.76 -2.86
CA LEU A 29 5.28 2.10 -1.48
C LEU A 29 6.10 0.95 -0.88
N ARG A 30 7.38 1.18 -0.56
CA ARG A 30 8.29 0.16 0.00
C ARG A 30 8.31 -1.14 -0.83
N GLY A 31 8.19 -1.04 -2.15
CA GLY A 31 8.15 -2.18 -3.08
C GLY A 31 6.75 -2.80 -3.28
N VAL A 32 5.72 -2.27 -2.62
CA VAL A 32 4.34 -2.75 -2.76
C VAL A 32 3.56 -1.80 -3.70
N PRO A 33 3.02 -2.30 -4.82
CA PRO A 33 2.19 -1.50 -5.72
C PRO A 33 0.78 -1.32 -5.13
N VAL A 34 0.30 -0.08 -5.06
CA VAL A 34 -0.94 0.32 -4.39
C VAL A 34 -1.74 1.36 -5.18
N PHE A 35 -3.06 1.33 -5.05
CA PHE A 35 -4.00 2.34 -5.58
C PHE A 35 -4.66 3.12 -4.44
N LYS A 36 -5.38 4.20 -4.81
CA LYS A 36 -6.21 5.01 -3.91
C LYS A 36 -5.46 5.44 -2.64
N THR A 37 -4.17 5.76 -2.78
CA THR A 37 -3.28 5.90 -1.62
C THR A 37 -3.24 7.31 -1.05
N SER A 38 -3.18 7.40 0.28
CA SER A 38 -2.79 8.58 1.04
C SER A 38 -1.65 8.21 1.98
N PHE A 39 -0.56 8.97 1.95
CA PHE A 39 0.63 8.70 2.75
C PHE A 39 1.34 9.97 3.19
N LEU A 40 2.12 9.86 4.25
CA LEU A 40 2.94 10.93 4.81
C LEU A 40 4.41 10.69 4.49
N LEU A 41 5.08 11.72 4.01
CA LEU A 41 6.54 11.77 3.92
C LEU A 41 7.10 12.58 5.10
N ASP A 42 8.28 12.19 5.57
CA ASP A 42 9.05 12.99 6.54
C ASP A 42 9.74 14.21 5.87
N ASP A 43 10.48 14.98 6.66
CA ASP A 43 11.25 16.15 6.17
C ASP A 43 12.28 15.75 5.10
N ALA A 44 12.81 14.52 5.17
CA ALA A 44 13.75 13.96 4.20
C ALA A 44 13.04 13.37 2.96
N ARG A 45 11.72 13.60 2.80
CA ARG A 45 10.88 13.07 1.71
C ARG A 45 10.82 11.54 1.66
N ARG A 46 11.07 10.86 2.79
CA ARG A 46 10.96 9.41 2.90
C ARG A 46 9.58 9.03 3.42
N LEU A 47 9.07 7.89 2.98
CA LEU A 47 7.80 7.37 3.46
C LEU A 47 7.84 7.14 4.97
N SER A 48 6.99 7.87 5.69
CA SER A 48 6.90 7.85 7.16
C SER A 48 5.65 7.14 7.68
N PHE A 49 4.57 7.18 6.90
CA PHE A 49 3.29 6.56 7.26
C PHE A 49 2.41 6.37 6.03
N VAL A 50 1.76 5.22 5.90
CA VAL A 50 0.67 5.00 4.95
C VAL A 50 -0.63 5.19 5.71
N GLU A 51 -1.38 6.24 5.39
CA GLU A 51 -2.67 6.50 6.02
C GLU A 51 -3.75 5.59 5.43
N HIS A 52 -3.67 5.31 4.13
CA HIS A 52 -4.59 4.41 3.43
C HIS A 52 -4.00 3.98 2.08
N GLY A 53 -4.38 2.80 1.62
CA GLY A 53 -4.20 2.33 0.26
C GLY A 53 -4.91 1.01 0.01
N GLU A 54 -5.06 0.65 -1.26
CA GLU A 54 -5.52 -0.68 -1.67
C GLU A 54 -4.40 -1.36 -2.46
N LEU A 55 -4.13 -2.64 -2.19
CA LEU A 55 -3.15 -3.40 -2.97
C LEU A 55 -3.53 -3.39 -4.46
N ALA A 56 -2.59 -3.05 -5.33
CA ALA A 56 -2.83 -3.11 -6.78
C ALA A 56 -2.86 -4.56 -7.29
N CYS A 57 -1.99 -5.40 -6.71
CA CYS A 57 -1.79 -6.78 -7.11
C CYS A 57 -2.05 -7.73 -5.93
N ARG A 58 -2.21 -9.02 -6.24
CA ARG A 58 -2.08 -10.07 -5.22
C ARG A 58 -0.69 -9.97 -4.59
N LEU A 59 -0.62 -10.02 -3.26
CA LEU A 59 0.63 -9.92 -2.51
C LEU A 59 0.81 -11.17 -1.65
N SER A 60 1.98 -11.79 -1.74
CA SER A 60 2.38 -12.91 -0.87
C SER A 60 3.41 -12.42 0.13
N LEU A 61 3.15 -12.61 1.42
CA LEU A 61 4.02 -12.24 2.53
C LEU A 61 4.11 -13.39 3.54
N GLY A 62 5.23 -14.11 3.52
CA GLY A 62 5.39 -15.32 4.33
C GLY A 62 4.27 -16.33 4.05
N ASP A 63 3.56 -16.74 5.10
CA ASP A 63 2.44 -17.69 5.01
C ASP A 63 1.12 -17.07 4.51
N PHE A 64 1.08 -15.75 4.28
CA PHE A 64 -0.13 -15.02 3.91
C PHE A 64 -0.17 -14.69 2.42
N VAL A 65 -1.36 -14.78 1.84
CA VAL A 65 -1.68 -14.29 0.49
C VAL A 65 -2.85 -13.32 0.60
N TYR A 66 -2.62 -12.09 0.15
CA TYR A 66 -3.60 -11.02 0.10
C TYR A 66 -4.07 -10.83 -1.34
N PRO A 67 -5.38 -10.83 -1.62
CA PRO A 67 -5.89 -10.52 -2.94
C PRO A 67 -5.64 -9.05 -3.30
N ALA A 68 -5.68 -8.76 -4.61
CA ALA A 68 -5.71 -7.38 -5.07
C ALA A 68 -6.91 -6.64 -4.44
N GLY A 69 -6.68 -5.39 -4.08
CA GLY A 69 -7.66 -4.54 -3.43
C GLY A 69 -7.74 -4.70 -1.91
N THR A 70 -6.95 -5.58 -1.28
CA THR A 70 -6.86 -5.57 0.19
C THR A 70 -6.45 -4.19 0.67
N GLU A 71 -7.20 -3.65 1.63
CA GLU A 71 -6.91 -2.36 2.23
C GLU A 71 -5.68 -2.46 3.14
N ILE A 72 -4.84 -1.43 3.11
CA ILE A 72 -3.59 -1.36 3.83
C ILE A 72 -3.41 -0.02 4.54
N GLU A 73 -2.79 -0.08 5.72
CA GLU A 73 -2.36 1.08 6.49
C GLU A 73 -1.03 0.76 7.18
N SER A 74 -0.23 1.78 7.50
CA SER A 74 0.90 1.57 8.43
C SER A 74 0.38 1.30 9.83
N ALA A 75 1.08 0.46 10.59
CA ALA A 75 0.72 0.17 11.97
C ALA A 75 0.62 1.45 12.81
N ASP A 76 -0.50 1.62 13.49
CA ASP A 76 -0.83 2.79 14.29
C ASP A 76 -0.92 2.45 15.79
N GLY A 77 -1.23 3.45 16.63
CA GLY A 77 -1.40 3.26 18.07
C GLY A 77 -0.23 2.53 18.74
N ASP A 78 -0.54 1.56 19.61
CA ASP A 78 0.47 0.75 20.30
C ASP A 78 1.29 -0.12 19.35
N TRP A 79 0.76 -0.45 18.18
CA TRP A 79 1.50 -1.21 17.17
C TRP A 79 2.59 -0.37 16.51
N ARG A 80 2.40 0.95 16.37
CA ARG A 80 3.45 1.83 15.87
C ARG A 80 4.72 1.77 16.73
N THR A 81 4.57 1.65 18.05
CA THR A 81 5.70 1.55 18.98
C THR A 81 6.28 0.13 19.00
N ARG A 82 5.43 -0.89 19.02
CA ARG A 82 5.86 -2.30 19.10
C ARG A 82 6.45 -2.85 17.80
N ALA A 83 5.97 -2.34 16.67
CA ALA A 83 6.27 -2.83 15.34
C ALA A 83 6.24 -1.67 14.32
N PRO A 84 7.23 -0.77 14.34
CA PRO A 84 7.21 0.49 13.57
C PRO A 84 7.20 0.30 12.05
N ASP A 85 7.71 -0.83 11.55
CA ASP A 85 7.70 -1.20 10.13
C ASP A 85 6.55 -2.14 9.75
N ALA A 86 5.63 -2.44 10.69
CA ALA A 86 4.48 -3.28 10.37
C ALA A 86 3.40 -2.49 9.65
N TRP A 87 2.68 -3.21 8.79
CA TRP A 87 1.47 -2.75 8.13
C TRP A 87 0.28 -3.52 8.68
N MET A 88 -0.89 -2.90 8.59
CA MET A 88 -2.17 -3.51 8.87
C MET A 88 -2.84 -3.83 7.55
N PHE A 89 -3.11 -5.11 7.32
CA PHE A 89 -3.84 -5.62 6.16
C PHE A 89 -5.26 -5.93 6.58
N ILE A 90 -6.21 -5.22 6.00
CA ILE A 90 -7.59 -5.24 6.45
C ILE A 90 -8.37 -6.16 5.53
N THR A 91 -8.83 -7.25 6.10
CA THR A 91 -9.61 -8.23 5.35
C THR A 91 -11.07 -7.82 5.34
N THR A 92 -11.76 -8.15 4.25
CA THR A 92 -13.21 -7.97 4.12
C THR A 92 -13.84 -9.28 3.68
N ALA A 93 -15.16 -9.39 3.79
CA ALA A 93 -15.89 -10.60 3.35
C ALA A 93 -15.62 -10.96 1.87
N ASN A 94 -15.33 -9.97 1.02
CA ASN A 94 -15.02 -10.17 -0.41
C ASN A 94 -13.52 -10.13 -0.73
N ARG A 95 -12.65 -9.81 0.23
CA ARG A 95 -11.19 -9.71 0.06
C ARG A 95 -10.48 -10.34 1.26
N GLN A 96 -10.75 -11.62 1.47
CA GLN A 96 -10.13 -12.38 2.55
C GLN A 96 -8.66 -12.67 2.22
N ALA A 97 -7.80 -12.52 3.22
CA ALA A 97 -6.45 -13.07 3.15
C ALA A 97 -6.50 -14.58 3.34
N LEU A 98 -5.55 -15.30 2.75
CA LEU A 98 -5.33 -16.72 3.00
C LEU A 98 -4.07 -16.90 3.82
N ARG A 99 -4.14 -17.63 4.94
CA ARG A 99 -2.98 -18.08 5.72
C ARG A 99 -2.83 -19.58 5.53
N LYS A 100 -1.76 -20.05 4.88
CA LYS A 100 -1.59 -21.49 4.54
C LYS A 100 -2.85 -22.14 3.93
N SER A 101 -3.56 -21.39 3.09
CA SER A 101 -4.84 -21.78 2.45
C SER A 101 -6.10 -21.69 3.33
N GLU A 102 -5.98 -21.31 4.59
CA GLU A 102 -7.13 -21.02 5.45
C GLU A 102 -7.54 -19.55 5.32
N ALA A 103 -8.82 -19.28 5.13
CA ALA A 103 -9.31 -17.91 5.00
C ALA A 103 -9.28 -17.19 6.36
N VAL A 104 -8.67 -16.01 6.38
CA VAL A 104 -8.80 -15.06 7.49
C VAL A 104 -10.21 -14.46 7.44
N ALA A 105 -10.87 -14.36 8.60
CA ALA A 105 -12.24 -13.89 8.67
C ALA A 105 -12.35 -12.44 8.21
N GLY A 106 -13.36 -12.13 7.38
CA GLY A 106 -13.59 -10.77 6.93
C GLY A 106 -13.86 -9.82 8.09
N GLY A 107 -13.19 -8.68 8.09
CA GLY A 107 -13.21 -7.68 9.16
C GLY A 107 -11.99 -7.75 10.07
N ASP A 108 -11.22 -8.84 10.03
CA ASP A 108 -10.00 -8.98 10.83
C ASP A 108 -8.85 -8.21 10.20
N TRP A 109 -7.95 -7.72 11.06
CA TRP A 109 -6.76 -6.98 10.65
C TRP A 109 -5.52 -7.82 10.90
N VAL A 110 -4.74 -8.07 9.86
CA VAL A 110 -3.48 -8.78 10.00
C VAL A 110 -2.36 -7.76 10.16
N VAL A 111 -1.70 -7.74 11.31
CA VAL A 111 -0.55 -6.88 11.58
C VAL A 111 0.72 -7.63 11.18
N GLN A 112 1.34 -7.22 10.07
CA GLN A 112 2.46 -7.95 9.48
C GLN A 112 3.53 -6.98 8.96
N SER A 113 4.80 -7.32 9.15
CA SER A 113 5.90 -6.64 8.47
C SER A 113 6.02 -7.12 7.02
N LEU A 114 6.53 -6.25 6.13
CA LEU A 114 6.73 -6.57 4.72
C LEU A 114 7.78 -7.66 4.45
N ASP A 115 8.56 -8.05 5.48
CA ASP A 115 9.43 -9.22 5.46
C ASP A 115 8.68 -10.56 5.66
N GLY A 116 7.36 -10.50 5.86
CA GLY A 116 6.49 -11.65 6.10
C GLY A 116 6.29 -12.01 7.56
N ARG A 117 6.92 -11.30 8.51
CA ARG A 117 6.74 -11.58 9.94
C ARG A 117 5.38 -11.13 10.44
N LEU A 118 4.58 -12.09 10.90
CA LEU A 118 3.30 -11.84 11.58
C LEU A 118 3.55 -11.33 13.00
N HIS A 119 2.86 -10.26 13.38
CA HIS A 119 2.84 -9.76 14.75
C HIS A 119 1.54 -10.12 15.46
N ASP A 120 0.40 -9.98 14.77
CA ASP A 120 -0.91 -10.33 15.32
C ASP A 120 -2.00 -10.43 14.24
N VAL A 121 -3.13 -11.04 14.60
CA VAL A 121 -4.39 -10.97 13.86
C VAL A 121 -5.45 -10.44 14.80
N ILE A 122 -5.88 -9.20 14.58
CA ILE A 122 -6.85 -8.51 15.43
C ILE A 122 -8.25 -8.83 14.91
N PRO A 123 -9.10 -9.49 15.72
CA PRO A 123 -10.46 -9.80 15.30
C PRO A 123 -11.31 -8.54 15.13
N ALA A 124 -12.24 -8.55 14.18
CA ALA A 124 -13.17 -7.44 13.93
C ALA A 124 -13.94 -6.98 15.20
N ALA A 125 -14.25 -7.90 16.12
CA ALA A 125 -14.92 -7.59 17.38
C ALA A 125 -14.05 -6.72 18.33
N GLN A 126 -12.73 -6.74 18.15
CA GLN A 126 -11.76 -5.99 18.96
C GLN A 126 -11.32 -4.69 18.26
N THR A 127 -11.60 -4.52 16.97
CA THR A 127 -11.35 -3.27 16.25
C THR A 127 -12.39 -2.23 16.66
N ARG A 128 -12.11 -1.48 17.74
CA ARG A 128 -12.97 -0.37 18.20
C ARG A 128 -12.91 0.87 17.31
N ARG A 129 -12.12 0.84 16.24
CA ARG A 129 -12.00 1.95 15.30
C ARG A 129 -12.95 1.70 14.12
N PRO A 130 -14.01 2.49 13.94
CA PRO A 130 -14.63 2.58 12.63
C PRO A 130 -13.57 3.11 11.68
N PHE A 131 -13.41 2.46 10.52
CA PHE A 131 -12.69 3.07 9.41
C PHE A 131 -13.17 4.50 9.25
N ALA A 132 -12.24 5.45 9.24
CA ALA A 132 -12.51 6.72 8.59
C ALA A 132 -12.71 6.37 7.11
N ARG A 133 -13.92 5.95 6.74
CA ARG A 133 -14.34 5.87 5.35
C ARG A 133 -14.23 7.29 4.83
N PHE A 134 -13.09 7.63 4.23
CA PHE A 134 -13.01 8.78 3.37
C PHE A 134 -13.97 8.49 2.23
N LYS A 135 -15.23 8.94 2.36
CA LYS A 135 -16.17 9.00 1.26
C LYS A 135 -15.52 9.95 0.25
N THR A 136 -14.85 9.42 -0.76
CA THR A 136 -14.58 10.23 -1.95
C THR A 136 -15.94 10.41 -2.62
N GLU A 137 -16.49 11.59 -2.45
CA GLU A 137 -17.82 11.97 -2.87
C GLU A 137 -17.96 11.80 -4.40
N GLY A 138 -18.97 11.01 -4.82
CA GLY A 138 -19.63 11.14 -6.11
C GLY A 138 -18.84 10.86 -7.39
N VAL A 139 -18.43 9.61 -7.64
CA VAL A 139 -18.30 9.12 -9.03
C VAL A 139 -18.87 7.70 -9.11
N ARG A 140 -19.82 7.49 -10.01
CA ARG A 140 -20.40 6.18 -10.30
C ARG A 140 -19.28 5.28 -10.83
N GLU A 141 -18.94 4.26 -10.06
CA GLU A 141 -17.80 3.35 -10.27
C GLU A 141 -17.87 2.69 -11.66
N PRO A 142 -16.97 3.01 -12.60
CA PRO A 142 -16.72 2.14 -13.74
C PRO A 142 -16.11 0.85 -13.19
N ARG A 143 -16.50 -0.31 -13.73
CA ARG A 143 -15.88 -1.59 -13.40
C ARG A 143 -14.35 -1.43 -13.52
N PRO A 144 -13.58 -1.62 -12.44
CA PRO A 144 -12.13 -1.49 -12.52
C PRO A 144 -11.58 -2.48 -13.56
N PRO A 145 -10.59 -2.09 -14.38
CA PRO A 145 -9.90 -3.04 -15.24
C PRO A 145 -9.31 -4.17 -14.38
N SER A 146 -9.33 -5.39 -14.89
CA SER A 146 -8.85 -6.56 -14.15
C SER A 146 -7.42 -6.31 -13.62
N PRO A 147 -7.17 -6.44 -12.30
CA PRO A 147 -5.85 -6.22 -11.71
C PRO A 147 -4.78 -7.14 -12.30
N GLU A 148 -5.17 -8.30 -12.84
CA GLU A 148 -4.24 -9.29 -13.39
C GLU A 148 -3.53 -8.79 -14.66
N ALA A 149 -4.15 -7.90 -15.45
CA ALA A 149 -3.53 -7.38 -16.67
C ALA A 149 -2.38 -6.39 -16.37
N SER A 150 -2.53 -5.54 -15.35
CA SER A 150 -1.55 -4.49 -15.04
C SER A 150 -0.27 -5.04 -14.39
N CYS A 151 -0.39 -6.08 -13.55
CA CYS A 151 0.76 -6.66 -12.86
C CYS A 151 1.66 -7.52 -13.80
N GLY A 152 1.08 -8.12 -14.85
CA GLY A 152 1.81 -8.96 -15.81
C GLY A 152 2.66 -8.17 -16.80
N GLU A 153 2.16 -7.05 -17.32
CA GLU A 153 2.91 -6.20 -18.27
C GLU A 153 4.08 -5.46 -17.60
N MET A 154 3.94 -5.05 -16.33
CA MET A 154 4.95 -4.24 -15.65
C MET A 154 6.16 -5.03 -15.13
N MET A 155 5.97 -6.30 -14.77
CA MET A 155 7.09 -7.20 -14.41
C MET A 155 7.94 -7.60 -15.62
N SER A 156 7.42 -7.43 -16.84
CA SER A 156 8.15 -7.66 -18.09
C SER A 156 8.91 -6.42 -18.59
N SER A 157 8.56 -5.22 -18.10
CA SER A 157 9.11 -3.95 -18.58
C SER A 157 10.15 -3.31 -17.66
N MET A 158 10.63 -4.00 -16.61
CA MET A 158 11.74 -3.50 -15.79
C MET A 158 13.06 -3.64 -16.55
N PRO A 159 13.75 -2.54 -16.95
CA PRO A 159 15.13 -2.67 -17.39
C PRO A 159 15.98 -3.10 -16.19
N ALA A 160 16.78 -4.14 -16.38
CA ALA A 160 17.88 -4.44 -15.47
C ALA A 160 18.87 -3.27 -15.57
N THR A 161 18.74 -2.28 -14.69
CA THR A 161 19.71 -1.19 -14.57
C THR A 161 21.00 -1.77 -14.01
N THR A 162 21.83 -2.29 -14.91
CA THR A 162 23.26 -2.50 -14.66
C THR A 162 23.89 -1.10 -14.67
N LEU A 163 24.13 -0.56 -13.48
CA LEU A 163 24.86 0.69 -13.31
C LEU A 163 26.35 0.39 -13.57
N ALA A 164 26.82 0.59 -14.80
CA ALA A 164 28.25 0.67 -15.08
C ALA A 164 28.76 2.06 -14.61
N PRO A 165 29.89 2.14 -13.88
CA PRO A 165 30.44 3.41 -13.44
C PRO A 165 31.06 4.15 -14.63
N GLN A 166 30.53 5.32 -14.98
CA GLN A 166 31.18 6.22 -15.93
C GLN A 166 32.20 7.09 -15.20
N VAL A 167 33.47 6.90 -15.53
CA VAL A 167 34.59 7.76 -15.14
C VAL A 167 34.62 8.96 -16.10
N PRO A 168 34.51 10.21 -15.62
CA PRO A 168 34.59 11.37 -16.50
C PRO A 168 36.05 11.60 -16.94
N THR A 169 36.24 11.71 -18.26
CA THR A 169 37.51 12.16 -18.85
C THR A 169 37.48 13.68 -18.94
N LEU A 170 38.43 14.35 -18.27
CA LEU A 170 38.68 15.78 -18.35
C LEU A 170 39.35 16.13 -19.69
N GLN A 171 38.86 17.17 -20.37
CA GLN A 171 39.63 17.99 -21.30
C GLN A 171 39.69 19.42 -20.79
#